data_AF-A0A7H9BIA6-F1
#
_entry.id   AF-A0A7H9BIA6-F1
#
_cell.length_a   1.000
_cell.length_b   1.000
_cell.length_c   1.000
_cell.angle_alpha   90.00
_cell.angle_beta   90.00
_cell.angle_gamma   90.00
#
_symmetry.space_group_name_H-M   'P 1'
#
loop_
_entity.id
_entity.type
_entity.pdbx_description
1 polymer ?
#
loop_
_entity_poly.entity_id
_entity_poly.type
_entity_poly.pdbx_seq_one_letter_code
_entity_poly.pdbx_strand_id
1 'polypeptide(L)'
;MKKIVLVLISTFLASSAWAAKPKTAEEWQQCLTRVPAGTERNEGKAGVDYWIAKHCGETKPIDGALMPKGDCDRLFAILAECKEYKASELWDLSEASVGNVKNLLIKKQVTVFDEDCRKVGTGAPLPKRADFTQKYCKAQ
;
A
#
# COMPACT_ATOMS: atom_id res chain seq x y z
N MET A 1 -11.10 -25.99 55.98
CA MET A 1 -10.35 -24.73 55.72
C MET A 1 -10.22 -24.55 54.21
N LYS A 2 -10.98 -23.60 53.63
CA LYS A 2 -11.00 -23.31 52.18
C LYS A 2 -9.77 -22.48 51.82
N LYS A 3 -8.87 -23.00 50.97
CA LYS A 3 -7.77 -22.23 50.38
C LYS A 3 -8.26 -21.66 49.05
N ILE A 4 -8.50 -20.35 49.02
CA ILE A 4 -8.89 -19.62 47.81
C ILE A 4 -7.63 -19.44 46.97
N VAL A 5 -7.65 -20.02 45.77
CA VAL A 5 -6.63 -19.84 44.73
C VAL A 5 -6.84 -18.47 44.12
N LEU A 6 -5.94 -17.52 44.42
CA LEU A 6 -5.93 -16.22 43.75
C LEU A 6 -5.16 -16.39 42.42
N VAL A 7 -5.89 -16.71 41.36
CA VAL A 7 -5.37 -16.59 39.99
C VAL A 7 -5.40 -15.10 39.63
N LEU A 8 -4.22 -14.48 39.64
CA LEU A 8 -3.99 -13.16 39.07
C LEU A 8 -4.18 -13.27 37.55
N ILE A 9 -5.43 -13.13 37.11
CA ILE A 9 -5.76 -12.85 35.71
C ILE A 9 -5.40 -11.39 35.49
N SER A 10 -4.15 -11.16 35.08
CA SER A 10 -3.74 -9.90 34.48
C SER A 10 -4.51 -9.73 33.17
N THR A 11 -5.66 -9.10 33.26
CA THR A 11 -6.44 -8.60 32.14
C THR A 11 -5.56 -7.62 31.36
N PHE A 12 -4.95 -8.11 30.28
CA PHE A 12 -4.50 -7.28 29.18
C PHE A 12 -5.75 -6.58 28.62
N LEU A 13 -6.09 -5.44 29.21
CA LEU A 13 -6.90 -4.41 28.57
C LEU A 13 -6.05 -3.90 27.41
N ALA A 14 -6.09 -4.62 26.29
CA ALA A 14 -5.75 -4.08 24.99
C ALA A 14 -6.81 -3.03 24.69
N SER A 15 -6.60 -1.84 25.24
CA SER A 15 -7.34 -0.64 24.92
C SER A 15 -7.30 -0.51 23.41
N SER A 16 -8.40 -0.86 22.77
CA SER A 16 -8.69 -0.58 21.37
C SER A 16 -8.90 0.92 21.23
N ALA A 17 -7.83 1.69 21.48
CA ALA A 17 -7.67 2.97 20.84
C ALA A 17 -7.62 2.62 19.35
N TRP A 18 -8.70 2.92 18.63
CA TRP A 18 -8.67 2.99 17.18
C TRP A 18 -7.66 4.08 16.88
N ALA A 19 -6.40 3.66 16.77
CA ALA A 19 -5.27 4.53 16.58
C ALA A 19 -5.60 5.39 15.37
N ALA A 20 -5.37 6.69 15.51
CA ALA A 20 -5.41 7.60 14.37
C ALA A 20 -4.71 6.96 13.17
N LYS A 21 -5.19 7.24 11.95
CA LYS A 21 -4.62 6.68 10.72
C LYS A 21 -3.07 6.78 10.78
N PRO A 22 -2.34 5.71 10.45
CA PRO A 22 -0.89 5.70 10.37
C PRO A 22 -0.32 6.99 9.78
N LYS A 23 0.66 7.55 10.47
CA LYS A 23 1.42 8.73 10.02
C LYS A 23 2.78 8.35 9.46
N THR A 24 3.28 7.16 9.85
CA THR A 24 4.57 6.64 9.37
C THR A 24 4.42 5.32 8.62
N ALA A 25 5.45 4.94 7.86
CA ALA A 25 5.49 3.66 7.19
C ALA A 25 5.49 2.50 8.19
N GLU A 26 6.15 2.64 9.34
CA GLU A 26 6.16 1.60 10.38
C GLU A 26 4.78 1.41 11.03
N GLU A 27 4.08 2.49 11.38
CA GLU A 27 2.70 2.43 11.89
C GLU A 27 1.77 1.80 10.87
N TRP A 28 1.99 2.07 9.59
CA TRP A 28 1.23 1.47 8.51
C TRP A 28 1.47 -0.03 8.43
N GLN A 29 2.72 -0.50 8.48
CA GLN A 29 3.02 -1.94 8.50
C GLN A 29 2.37 -2.62 9.70
N GLN A 30 2.40 -2.00 10.89
CA GLN A 30 1.70 -2.51 12.06
C GLN A 30 0.18 -2.51 11.90
N CYS A 31 -0.37 -1.61 11.09
CA CYS A 31 -1.80 -1.60 10.75
C CYS A 31 -2.15 -2.74 9.79
N LEU A 32 -1.29 -3.03 8.81
CA LEU A 32 -1.48 -4.16 7.88
C LEU A 32 -1.54 -5.51 8.61
N THR A 33 -0.76 -5.69 9.68
CA THR A 33 -0.83 -6.93 10.49
C THR A 33 -2.14 -7.10 11.26
N ARG A 34 -3.00 -6.07 11.30
CA ARG A 34 -4.32 -6.10 11.95
C ARG A 34 -5.45 -6.46 10.99
N VAL A 35 -5.17 -6.62 9.69
CA VAL A 35 -6.15 -7.16 8.74
C VAL A 35 -6.62 -8.53 9.28
N PRO A 36 -7.93 -8.73 9.50
CA PRO A 36 -8.42 -10.01 10.01
C PRO A 36 -8.07 -11.15 9.05
N ALA A 37 -7.55 -12.25 9.59
CA ALA A 37 -7.11 -13.41 8.79
C ALA A 37 -8.20 -14.05 7.90
N GLY A 38 -9.48 -13.71 8.14
CA GLY A 38 -10.62 -14.15 7.33
C GLY A 38 -11.07 -13.17 6.25
N THR A 39 -10.55 -11.93 6.21
CA THR A 39 -11.03 -10.89 5.28
C THR A 39 -10.79 -11.30 3.83
N GLU A 40 -9.59 -11.77 3.48
CA GLU A 40 -9.32 -12.25 2.11
C GLU A 40 -10.21 -13.43 1.74
N ARG A 41 -10.43 -14.36 2.67
CA ARG A 41 -11.26 -15.56 2.41
C ARG A 41 -12.74 -15.21 2.20
N ASN A 42 -13.26 -14.24 2.95
CA ASN A 42 -14.69 -13.92 2.97
C ASN A 42 -15.07 -12.85 1.95
N GLU A 43 -14.17 -11.91 1.66
CA GLU A 43 -14.45 -10.70 0.88
C GLU A 43 -13.49 -10.56 -0.32
N GLY A 44 -12.57 -11.51 -0.50
CA GLY A 44 -11.53 -11.45 -1.51
C GLY A 44 -10.50 -10.36 -1.22
N LYS A 45 -9.59 -10.16 -2.17
CA LYS A 45 -8.58 -9.09 -2.09
C LYS A 45 -9.20 -7.69 -2.04
N ALA A 46 -10.32 -7.47 -2.75
CA ALA A 46 -11.02 -6.18 -2.71
C ALA A 46 -11.52 -5.82 -1.30
N GLY A 47 -11.95 -6.82 -0.51
CA GLY A 47 -12.31 -6.60 0.90
C GLY A 47 -11.12 -6.27 1.79
N VAL A 48 -9.96 -6.91 1.54
CA VAL A 48 -8.70 -6.57 2.23
C VAL A 48 -8.30 -5.13 1.94
N ASP A 49 -8.31 -4.73 0.67
CA ASP A 49 -7.99 -3.36 0.26
C ASP A 49 -8.95 -2.34 0.87
N TYR A 50 -10.25 -2.65 0.89
CA TYR A 50 -11.26 -1.79 1.53
C TYR A 50 -11.00 -1.65 3.03
N TRP A 51 -10.67 -2.75 3.71
CA TRP A 51 -10.35 -2.74 5.14
C TRP A 51 -9.12 -1.87 5.41
N ILE A 52 -8.03 -2.07 4.65
CA ILE A 52 -6.81 -1.28 4.77
C ILE A 52 -7.10 0.20 4.50
N ALA A 53 -7.81 0.53 3.41
CA ALA A 53 -8.20 1.89 3.07
C ALA A 53 -8.94 2.60 4.22
N LYS A 54 -9.87 1.86 4.85
CA LYS A 54 -10.72 2.35 5.93
C LYS A 54 -9.96 2.54 7.25
N HIS A 55 -9.06 1.61 7.58
CA HIS A 55 -8.43 1.54 8.91
C HIS A 55 -6.98 2.05 8.95
N CYS A 56 -6.20 1.82 7.89
CA CYS A 56 -4.82 2.26 7.75
C CYS A 56 -4.70 3.55 6.94
N GLY A 57 -5.67 3.84 6.08
CA GLY A 57 -5.64 4.95 5.12
C GLY A 57 -5.54 4.44 3.69
N GLU A 58 -5.74 5.29 2.69
CA GLU A 58 -5.78 4.85 1.28
C GLU A 58 -4.39 4.54 0.72
N THR A 59 -3.33 5.08 1.35
CA THR A 59 -1.95 4.94 0.88
C THR A 59 -0.98 4.89 2.04
N LYS A 60 0.14 4.21 1.82
CA LYS A 60 1.26 4.14 2.76
C LYS A 60 1.85 5.55 2.98
N PRO A 61 1.96 6.02 4.23
CA PRO A 61 2.64 7.28 4.53
C PRO A 61 4.12 7.23 4.12
N ILE A 62 4.62 8.36 3.63
CA ILE A 62 6.04 8.54 3.29
C ILE A 62 6.74 9.21 4.47
N ASP A 63 7.70 8.51 5.07
CA ASP A 63 8.53 9.08 6.13
C ASP A 63 9.62 9.97 5.53
N GLY A 64 9.43 11.29 5.66
CA GLY A 64 10.35 12.30 5.16
C GLY A 64 9.99 12.81 3.77
N ALA A 65 10.94 13.47 3.10
CA ALA A 65 10.68 14.15 1.81
C ALA A 65 10.63 13.20 0.60
N LEU A 66 11.03 11.94 0.77
CA LEU A 66 11.17 10.97 -0.30
C LEU A 66 10.71 9.58 0.17
N MET A 67 9.91 8.92 -0.66
CA MET A 67 9.55 7.52 -0.54
C MET A 67 10.81 6.65 -0.41
N PRO A 68 10.77 5.59 0.42
CA PRO A 68 11.89 4.65 0.52
C PRO A 68 12.35 4.16 -0.85
N LYS A 69 13.67 4.06 -1.05
CA LYS A 69 14.26 3.69 -2.35
C LYS A 69 13.65 2.41 -2.92
N GLY A 70 13.44 1.38 -2.10
CA GLY A 70 12.86 0.11 -2.53
C GLY A 70 11.44 0.24 -3.09
N ASP A 71 10.58 1.04 -2.46
CA ASP A 71 9.21 1.29 -2.92
C ASP A 71 9.22 2.10 -4.23
N CYS A 72 10.09 3.11 -4.32
CA CYS A 72 10.28 3.89 -5.54
C CYS A 72 10.85 3.02 -6.69
N ASP A 73 11.80 2.12 -6.38
CA ASP A 73 12.37 1.15 -7.32
C ASP A 73 11.29 0.20 -7.83
N ARG A 74 10.40 -0.26 -6.95
CA ARG A 74 9.26 -1.11 -7.32
C ARG A 74 8.27 -0.38 -8.20
N LEU A 75 7.88 0.86 -7.87
CA LEU A 75 6.98 1.67 -8.71
C LEU A 75 7.54 1.87 -10.12
N PHE A 76 8.84 2.18 -10.25
CA PHE A 76 9.46 2.34 -11.57
C PHE A 76 9.49 1.03 -12.35
N ALA A 77 9.77 -0.09 -11.68
CA ALA A 77 9.74 -1.41 -12.30
C ALA A 77 8.35 -1.72 -12.86
N ILE A 78 7.28 -1.38 -12.13
CA ILE A 78 5.89 -1.54 -12.61
C ILE A 78 5.63 -0.69 -13.85
N LEU A 79 6.15 0.55 -13.91
CA LEU A 79 6.05 1.36 -15.13
C LEU A 79 6.79 0.72 -16.32
N ALA A 80 7.92 0.06 -16.06
CA ALA A 80 8.67 -0.69 -17.07
C ALA A 80 7.90 -1.95 -17.53
N GLU A 81 7.23 -2.66 -16.61
CA GLU A 81 6.36 -3.81 -16.94
C GLU A 81 5.28 -3.39 -17.97
N CYS A 82 4.72 -2.18 -17.87
CA CYS A 82 3.77 -1.66 -18.85
C CYS A 82 4.30 -1.71 -20.29
N LYS A 83 5.60 -1.47 -20.47
CA LYS A 83 6.26 -1.51 -21.78
C LYS A 83 6.33 -2.93 -22.34
N GLU A 84 6.66 -3.90 -21.48
CA GLU A 84 6.86 -5.29 -21.88
C GLU A 84 5.54 -5.95 -22.27
N TYR A 85 4.47 -5.69 -21.50
CA TYR A 85 3.15 -6.26 -21.75
C TYR A 85 2.29 -5.47 -22.73
N LYS A 86 2.77 -4.31 -23.23
CA LYS A 86 1.96 -3.34 -23.99
C LYS A 86 0.65 -3.00 -23.28
N ALA A 87 0.72 -2.85 -21.96
CA ALA A 87 -0.44 -2.58 -21.13
C ALA A 87 -1.06 -1.24 -21.52
N SER A 88 -2.38 -1.24 -21.76
CA SER A 88 -3.13 -0.02 -22.04
C SER A 88 -3.57 0.68 -20.75
N GLU A 89 -3.68 -0.07 -19.67
CA GLU A 89 -3.98 0.41 -18.32
C GLU A 89 -3.24 -0.45 -17.29
N LEU A 90 -3.12 0.04 -16.07
CA LEU A 90 -2.60 -0.73 -14.94
C LEU A 90 -3.39 -2.02 -14.72
N TRP A 91 -4.69 -2.03 -15.02
CA TRP A 91 -5.55 -3.21 -14.89
C TRP A 91 -5.14 -4.37 -15.80
N ASP A 92 -4.40 -4.11 -16.88
CA ASP A 92 -3.85 -5.15 -17.74
C ASP A 92 -2.61 -5.84 -17.13
N LEU A 93 -2.05 -5.28 -16.04
CA LEU A 93 -0.93 -5.85 -15.32
C LEU A 93 -1.38 -6.87 -14.26
N SER A 94 -0.40 -7.57 -13.68
CA SER A 94 -0.68 -8.47 -12.56
C SER A 94 -1.34 -7.73 -11.38
N GLU A 95 -2.24 -8.41 -10.67
CA GLU A 95 -2.88 -7.90 -9.44
C GLU A 95 -1.86 -7.41 -8.40
N ALA A 96 -0.68 -8.05 -8.33
CA ALA A 96 0.39 -7.63 -7.46
C ALA A 96 0.98 -6.27 -7.86
N SER A 97 1.14 -6.01 -9.16
CA SER A 97 1.61 -4.72 -9.68
C SER A 97 0.56 -3.63 -9.43
N VAL A 98 -0.73 -3.91 -9.70
CA VAL A 98 -1.85 -3.00 -9.41
C VAL A 98 -1.91 -2.63 -7.93
N GLY A 99 -1.87 -3.62 -7.03
CA GLY A 99 -1.90 -3.40 -5.59
C GLY A 99 -0.71 -2.58 -5.09
N ASN A 100 0.50 -2.84 -5.59
CA ASN A 100 1.68 -2.06 -5.23
C ASN A 100 1.54 -0.58 -5.62
N VAL A 101 1.02 -0.27 -6.81
CA VAL A 101 0.81 1.13 -7.23
C VAL A 101 -0.23 1.82 -6.34
N LYS A 102 -1.38 1.18 -6.13
CA LYS A 102 -2.48 1.75 -5.32
C LYS A 102 -2.08 1.97 -3.86
N ASN A 103 -1.24 1.09 -3.31
CA ASN A 103 -0.76 1.23 -1.94
C ASN A 103 0.28 2.35 -1.77
N LEU A 104 1.01 2.71 -2.82
CA LEU A 104 2.13 3.64 -2.76
C LEU A 104 1.80 5.05 -3.27
N LEU A 105 0.71 5.23 -4.01
CA LEU A 105 0.33 6.50 -4.62
C LEU A 105 -1.09 6.89 -4.24
N ILE A 106 -1.32 8.19 -3.98
CA ILE A 106 -2.69 8.69 -3.74
C ILE A 106 -3.54 8.51 -5.00
N LYS A 107 -4.86 8.39 -4.85
CA LYS A 107 -5.79 8.10 -5.96
C LYS A 107 -5.56 8.97 -7.20
N LYS A 108 -5.32 10.28 -7.01
CA LYS A 108 -5.00 11.20 -8.11
C LYS A 108 -3.70 10.81 -8.84
N GLN A 109 -2.68 10.42 -8.11
CA GLN A 109 -1.41 9.95 -8.68
C GLN A 109 -1.52 8.57 -9.32
N VAL A 110 -2.37 7.68 -8.81
CA VAL A 110 -2.67 6.39 -9.47
C VAL A 110 -3.24 6.63 -10.87
N THR A 111 -4.19 7.56 -11.03
CA THR A 111 -4.72 7.91 -12.36
C THR A 111 -3.64 8.47 -13.28
N VAL A 112 -2.77 9.34 -12.78
CA VAL A 112 -1.65 9.88 -13.57
C VAL A 112 -0.63 8.79 -13.92
N PHE A 113 -0.38 7.84 -13.02
CA PHE A 113 0.49 6.69 -13.27
C PHE A 113 -0.11 5.76 -14.32
N ASP A 114 -1.42 5.53 -14.28
CA ASP A 114 -2.15 4.74 -15.27
C ASP A 114 -2.02 5.32 -16.69
N GLU A 115 -2.20 6.63 -16.83
CA GLU A 115 -1.99 7.32 -18.11
C GLU A 115 -0.54 7.20 -18.62
N ASP A 116 0.43 7.27 -17.72
CA ASP A 116 1.84 7.11 -18.09
C ASP A 116 2.17 5.66 -18.46
N CYS A 117 1.60 4.70 -17.75
CA CYS A 117 1.66 3.27 -18.09
C CYS A 117 1.12 3.03 -19.49
N ARG A 118 -0.05 3.59 -19.84
CA ARG A 118 -0.63 3.53 -21.18
C ARG A 118 0.27 4.11 -22.25
N LYS A 119 0.86 5.28 -22.01
CA LYS A 119 1.78 5.91 -22.96
C LYS A 119 2.99 5.02 -23.21
N VAL A 120 3.58 4.49 -22.13
CA VAL A 120 4.74 3.59 -22.23
C VAL A 120 4.37 2.28 -22.94
N GLY A 121 3.23 1.68 -22.62
CA GLY A 121 2.74 0.45 -23.25
C GLY A 121 2.41 0.62 -24.74
N THR A 122 2.03 1.83 -25.17
CA THR A 122 1.78 2.17 -26.57
C THR A 122 3.03 2.66 -27.33
N GLY A 123 4.21 2.58 -26.71
CA GLY A 123 5.50 2.78 -27.36
C GLY A 123 6.24 4.07 -26.99
N ALA A 124 5.73 4.86 -26.04
CA ALA A 124 6.50 5.96 -25.48
C ALA A 124 7.76 5.45 -24.76
N PRO A 125 8.88 6.21 -24.78
CA PRO A 125 10.06 5.85 -24.03
C PRO A 125 9.78 5.87 -22.52
N LEU A 126 10.40 4.93 -21.80
CA LEU A 126 10.38 4.95 -20.34
C LEU A 126 11.07 6.25 -19.84
N PRO A 127 10.50 6.97 -18.86
CA PRO A 127 11.12 8.18 -18.34
C PRO A 127 12.47 7.87 -17.69
N LYS A 128 13.35 8.88 -17.65
CA LYS A 128 14.60 8.75 -16.89
C LYS A 128 14.28 8.60 -15.41
N ARG A 129 15.15 7.90 -14.71
CA ARG A 129 14.99 7.61 -13.27
C ARG A 129 14.80 8.88 -12.44
N ALA A 130 15.57 9.94 -12.71
CA ALA A 130 15.47 11.21 -11.98
C ALA A 130 14.08 11.87 -12.15
N ASP A 131 13.57 11.92 -13.38
CA ASP A 131 12.26 12.52 -13.70
C ASP A 131 11.13 11.74 -13.03
N PHE A 132 11.23 10.40 -13.07
CA PHE A 132 10.29 9.52 -12.39
C PHE A 132 10.28 9.74 -10.87
N THR A 133 11.46 9.74 -10.24
CA THR A 133 11.60 9.94 -8.80
C THR A 133 11.02 11.29 -8.39
N GLN A 134 11.24 12.34 -9.18
CA GLN A 134 10.67 13.65 -8.91
C GLN A 134 9.14 13.67 -8.99
N LYS A 135 8.55 12.91 -9.91
CA LYS A 135 7.11 12.88 -10.14
C LYS A 135 6.35 12.05 -9.10
N TYR A 136 6.86 10.85 -8.77
CA TYR A 136 6.10 9.85 -8.00
C TYR A 136 6.65 9.59 -6.59
N CYS A 137 7.96 9.74 -6.39
CA CYS A 137 8.61 9.25 -5.18
C CYS A 137 8.90 10.35 -4.16
N LYS A 138 8.62 11.62 -4.45
CA LYS A 138 8.67 12.66 -3.41
C LYS A 138 7.41 12.57 -2.54
N ALA A 139 7.52 13.03 -1.29
CA ALA A 139 6.39 13.10 -0.37
C ALA A 139 5.20 13.80 -1.07
N GLN A 140 4.03 13.15 -1.01
CA GLN A 140 2.80 13.56 -1.69
C GLN A 140 1.85 14.31 -0.76
#